data_AF-A0A7X6MFL2-F1
#
_entry.id   AF-A0A7X6MFL2-F1
#
_cell.length_a   1.000
_cell.length_b   1.000
_cell.length_c   1.000
_cell.angle_alpha   90.00
_cell.angle_beta   90.00
_cell.angle_gamma   90.00
#
_symmetry.space_group_name_H-M   'P 1'
#
loop_
_entity.id
_entity.type
_entity.pdbx_description
1 polymer ?
#
loop_
_entity_poly.entity_id
_entity_poly.type
_entity_poly.pdbx_seq_one_letter_code
_entity_poly.pdbx_strand_id
1 'polypeptide(L)'
;MLGVMEVKEPRLEIEYCTRCRWLPRATWMAQELLTTFEAELGEVALIPGTNGVFEVRLDGESVWSRRTDAAFTDAAELKRLVRDRIAPEHHLGHSELPSDG
;
A
#
# COMPACT_ATOMS: atom_id res chain seq x y z
N MET A 1 32.22 4.34 4.21
CA MET A 1 31.42 5.06 3.21
C MET A 1 30.00 4.51 3.34
N LEU A 2 29.11 5.23 4.01
CA LEU A 2 27.70 4.85 4.06
C LEU A 2 27.16 5.09 2.65
N GLY A 3 27.01 4.03 1.87
CA GLY A 3 26.30 4.09 0.61
C GLY A 3 24.86 4.46 0.92
N VAL A 4 24.42 5.61 0.46
CA VAL A 4 23.01 5.97 0.47
C VAL A 4 22.34 4.92 -0.42
N MET A 5 21.49 4.06 0.15
CA MET A 5 20.64 3.21 -0.68
C MET A 5 19.68 4.12 -1.42
N GLU A 6 19.77 4.13 -2.74
CA GLU A 6 18.84 4.85 -3.60
C GLU A 6 17.49 4.12 -3.55
N VAL A 7 16.50 4.79 -2.96
CA VAL A 7 15.12 4.32 -2.91
C VAL A 7 14.49 4.63 -4.25
N LYS A 8 13.78 3.66 -4.83
CA LYS A 8 13.05 3.90 -6.08
C LYS A 8 11.71 4.57 -5.75
N GLU A 9 11.46 5.70 -6.38
CA GLU A 9 10.22 6.45 -6.22
C GLU A 9 9.16 5.99 -7.24
N PRO A 10 7.86 6.13 -6.90
CA PRO A 10 7.34 6.42 -5.57
C PRO A 10 7.51 5.21 -4.62
N ARG A 11 7.84 5.50 -3.35
CA ARG A 11 8.09 4.50 -2.31
C ARG A 11 6.80 4.26 -1.54
N LEU A 12 6.29 3.04 -1.58
CA LEU A 12 5.16 2.62 -0.75
C LEU A 12 5.65 1.85 0.48
N GLU A 13 5.12 2.17 1.65
CA GLU A 13 5.46 1.51 2.91
C GLU A 13 4.24 0.83 3.51
N ILE A 14 4.40 -0.40 3.99
CA ILE A 14 3.39 -1.10 4.78
C ILE A 14 4.00 -1.40 6.15
N GLU A 15 3.63 -0.60 7.15
CA GLU A 15 4.03 -0.83 8.54
C GLU A 15 3.04 -1.79 9.21
N TYR A 16 3.52 -2.93 9.71
CA TYR A 16 2.65 -4.00 10.22
C TYR A 16 3.06 -4.51 11.60
N CYS A 17 2.06 -4.78 12.45
CA CYS A 17 2.27 -5.38 13.75
C CYS A 17 2.77 -6.84 13.64
N THR A 18 4.02 -7.07 14.02
CA THR A 18 4.64 -8.41 14.02
C THR A 18 3.97 -9.36 15.01
N ARG A 19 3.63 -8.87 16.20
CA ARG A 19 2.93 -9.65 17.26
C ARG A 19 1.50 -10.03 16.90
N CYS A 20 0.91 -9.35 15.92
CA CYS A 20 -0.47 -9.57 15.48
C CYS A 20 -0.56 -10.60 14.34
N ARG A 21 0.58 -11.18 13.92
CA ARG A 21 0.69 -12.11 12.78
C ARG A 21 0.16 -11.52 11.45
N TRP A 22 0.44 -10.24 11.21
CA TRP A 22 -0.01 -9.56 9.98
C TRP A 22 0.98 -9.56 8.83
N LEU A 23 2.16 -10.15 8.98
CA LEU A 23 3.12 -10.29 7.89
C LEU A 23 2.51 -10.92 6.62
N PRO A 24 1.75 -12.04 6.67
CA PRO A 24 1.18 -12.64 5.47
C PRO A 24 0.26 -11.68 4.71
N ARG A 25 -0.50 -10.89 5.45
CA ARG A 25 -1.42 -9.89 4.93
C ARG A 25 -0.69 -8.69 4.32
N ALA A 26 0.32 -8.17 5.01
CA ALA A 26 1.16 -7.09 4.47
C ALA A 26 1.88 -7.53 3.19
N THR A 27 2.37 -8.77 3.16
CA THR A 27 3.01 -9.36 1.98
C THR A 27 2.05 -9.52 0.82
N TRP A 28 0.82 -10.02 1.07
CA TRP A 28 -0.21 -10.13 0.04
C TRP A 28 -0.59 -8.77 -0.53
N MET A 29 -0.77 -7.75 0.31
CA MET A 29 -1.04 -6.38 -0.18
C MET A 29 0.12 -5.82 -1.01
N ALA A 30 1.37 -6.06 -0.60
CA ALA A 30 2.53 -5.68 -1.40
C ALA A 30 2.52 -6.36 -2.77
N GLN A 31 2.17 -7.65 -2.85
CA GLN A 31 2.05 -8.38 -4.11
C GLN A 31 0.96 -7.81 -5.01
N GLU A 32 -0.23 -7.54 -4.46
CA GLU A 32 -1.33 -6.92 -5.21
C GLU A 32 -0.92 -5.58 -5.81
N LEU A 33 -0.26 -4.72 -5.02
CA LEU A 33 0.16 -3.40 -5.46
C LEU A 33 1.27 -3.46 -6.51
N LEU A 34 2.31 -4.28 -6.30
CA LEU A 34 3.41 -4.44 -7.26
C LEU A 34 2.95 -5.08 -8.57
N THR A 35 1.98 -5.99 -8.52
CA THR A 35 1.42 -6.61 -9.73
C THR A 35 0.53 -5.63 -10.50
N THR A 36 -0.13 -4.70 -9.82
CA THR A 36 -1.05 -3.74 -10.44
C THR A 36 -0.30 -2.53 -11.02
N PHE A 37 0.69 -2.01 -10.30
CA PHE A 37 1.42 -0.77 -10.62
C PHE A 37 2.88 -1.05 -10.95
N GLU A 38 3.12 -2.08 -11.77
CA GLU A 38 4.46 -2.62 -12.05
C GLU A 38 5.38 -1.58 -12.72
N ALA A 39 4.80 -0.62 -13.44
CA ALA A 39 5.54 0.47 -14.11
C ALA A 39 5.57 1.76 -13.27
N GLU A 40 4.63 1.95 -12.35
CA GLU A 40 4.40 3.20 -11.63
C GLU A 40 4.94 3.19 -10.20
N LEU A 41 5.08 2.03 -9.54
CA LEU A 41 5.69 1.93 -8.22
C LEU A 41 7.19 1.64 -8.32
N GLY A 42 8.00 2.40 -7.59
CA GLY A 42 9.44 2.16 -7.50
C GLY A 42 9.77 0.99 -6.59
N GLU A 43 9.15 0.95 -5.41
CA GLU A 43 9.28 -0.15 -4.45
C GLU A 43 8.12 -0.21 -3.45
N VAL A 44 8.00 -1.38 -2.79
CA VAL A 44 7.16 -1.57 -1.61
C VAL A 44 8.01 -2.09 -0.46
N ALA A 45 8.04 -1.36 0.66
CA ALA A 45 8.75 -1.73 1.86
C ALA A 45 7.81 -2.31 2.93
N LEU A 46 8.14 -3.50 3.45
CA LEU A 46 7.48 -4.08 4.62
C LEU A 46 8.22 -3.66 5.89
N ILE A 47 7.58 -2.87 6.74
CA ILE A 47 8.19 -2.28 7.94
C ILE A 47 7.64 -2.97 9.20
N PRO A 48 8.46 -3.69 9.97
CA PRO A 48 8.03 -4.30 11.23
C PRO A 48 7.66 -3.24 12.28
N GLY A 49 6.45 -3.33 12.82
CA GLY A 49 5.93 -2.46 13.88
C GLY A 49 5.30 -3.21 15.05
N THR A 50 4.70 -2.47 15.99
CA THR A 50 4.04 -3.01 17.20
C THR A 50 2.67 -2.35 17.46
N ASN A 51 2.05 -2.62 18.61
CA ASN A 51 0.81 -1.98 19.08
C ASN A 51 -0.38 -2.03 18.09
N GLY A 52 -0.48 -3.11 17.31
CA GLY A 52 -1.60 -3.27 16.38
C GLY A 52 -1.58 -2.31 15.20
N VAL A 53 -0.40 -1.77 14.83
CA VAL A 53 -0.21 -0.91 13.66
C VAL A 53 -0.40 -1.67 12.35
N PHE A 54 -1.22 -1.12 11.46
CA PHE A 54 -1.28 -1.46 10.05
C PHE A 54 -1.47 -0.13 9.31
N GLU A 55 -0.39 0.39 8.75
CA GLU A 55 -0.33 1.70 8.11
C GLU A 55 0.22 1.52 6.70
N VAL A 56 -0.41 2.17 5.72
CA VAL A 56 0.12 2.28 4.36
C VAL A 56 0.48 3.72 4.09
N ARG A 57 1.72 3.96 3.67
CA ARG A 57 2.21 5.29 3.30
C ARG A 57 2.75 5.30 1.87
N LEU A 58 2.63 6.43 1.19
CA LEU A 58 3.25 6.70 -0.10
C LEU A 58 4.14 7.94 0.05
N ASP A 59 5.44 7.79 -0.20
CA ASP A 59 6.45 8.85 -0.02
C ASP A 59 6.38 9.53 1.36
N GLY A 60 6.05 8.74 2.38
CA GLY A 60 5.91 9.20 3.77
C GLY A 60 4.53 9.74 4.14
N GLU A 61 3.63 9.97 3.19
CA GLU A 61 2.27 10.43 3.43
C GLU A 61 1.31 9.27 3.67
N SER A 62 0.40 9.40 4.64
CA SER A 62 -0.60 8.35 4.95
C SER A 62 -1.58 8.18 3.79
N VAL A 63 -1.67 6.95 3.30
CA VAL A 63 -2.64 6.49 2.29
C VAL A 63 -3.85 5.86 2.99
N TRP A 64 -3.58 5.04 4.00
CA TRP A 64 -4.59 4.33 4.78
C TRP A 64 -4.03 3.93 6.15
N SER A 65 -4.85 4.05 7.19
CA SER A 65 -4.52 3.65 8.55
C SER A 65 -5.64 2.84 9.20
N ARG A 66 -5.29 1.68 9.77
CA ARG A 66 -6.21 0.89 10.60
C ARG A 66 -6.79 1.70 11.77
N ARG A 67 -6.06 2.72 12.24
CA ARG A 67 -6.47 3.51 13.40
C ARG A 67 -7.59 4.50 13.07
N THR A 68 -7.62 5.04 11.86
CA THR A 68 -8.54 6.13 11.47
C THR A 68 -9.61 5.70 10.49
N ASP A 69 -9.33 4.72 9.61
CA ASP A 69 -10.12 4.50 8.40
C ASP A 69 -11.03 3.25 8.49
N ALA A 70 -11.31 2.79 9.72
CA ALA A 70 -12.09 1.58 10.03
C ALA A 70 -11.47 0.25 9.55
N ALA A 71 -12.18 -0.86 9.77
CA ALA A 71 -11.60 -2.20 9.81
C ALA A 71 -11.43 -2.84 8.43
N PHE A 72 -10.16 -2.99 8.05
CA PHE A 72 -9.59 -3.88 7.03
C PHE A 72 -10.21 -3.79 5.63
N THR A 73 -9.60 -2.92 4.84
CA THR A 73 -9.88 -2.72 3.43
C THR A 73 -9.43 -3.93 2.60
N ASP A 74 -10.28 -4.28 1.64
CA ASP A 74 -9.90 -5.19 0.58
C ASP A 74 -8.76 -4.56 -0.26
N ALA A 75 -8.06 -5.39 -1.03
CA ALA A 75 -7.00 -4.89 -1.90
C ALA A 75 -7.54 -3.92 -2.97
N ALA A 76 -8.83 -3.97 -3.32
CA ALA A 76 -9.41 -3.11 -4.34
C ALA A 76 -9.44 -1.64 -3.88
N GLU A 77 -9.83 -1.39 -2.63
CA GLU A 77 -9.81 -0.05 -2.06
C GLU A 77 -8.39 0.49 -1.95
N LEU A 78 -7.45 -0.30 -1.46
CA LEU A 78 -6.06 0.15 -1.39
C LEU A 78 -5.47 0.43 -2.78
N LYS A 79 -5.79 -0.40 -3.78
CA LYS A 79 -5.43 -0.15 -5.18
C LYS A 79 -6.00 1.18 -5.69
N ARG A 80 -7.28 1.49 -5.41
CA ARG A 80 -7.89 2.79 -5.78
C ARG A 80 -7.17 3.97 -5.09
N LEU A 81 -6.98 3.90 -3.78
CA LEU A 81 -6.33 4.97 -3.00
C LEU A 81 -4.89 5.25 -3.45
N VAL A 82 -4.17 4.22 -3.90
CA VAL A 82 -2.82 4.35 -4.47
C VAL A 82 -2.89 4.88 -5.91
N ARG A 83 -3.76 4.31 -6.75
CA ARG A 83 -4.00 4.73 -8.16
C ARG A 83 -4.27 6.22 -8.25
N ASP A 84 -5.18 6.72 -7.40
CA ASP A 84 -5.59 8.13 -7.41
C ASP A 84 -4.41 9.09 -7.16
N ARG A 85 -3.32 8.60 -6.55
CA ARG A 85 -2.09 9.38 -6.29
C ARG A 85 -1.01 9.22 -7.38
N ILE A 86 -0.81 8.00 -7.90
CA ILE A 86 0.34 7.72 -8.79
C ILE A 86 -0.03 7.53 -10.27
N ALA A 87 -1.28 7.18 -10.56
CA ALA A 87 -1.73 6.80 -11.89
C ALA A 87 -3.24 7.07 -12.05
N PRO A 88 -3.71 8.33 -11.95
CA PRO A 88 -5.15 8.66 -11.89
C PRO A 88 -5.95 8.15 -13.11
N GLU A 89 -5.30 8.03 -14.26
CA GLU A 89 -5.92 7.55 -15.50
C GLU A 89 -5.88 6.01 -15.67
N HIS A 90 -5.23 5.29 -14.75
CA HIS A 90 -5.11 3.83 -14.82
C HIS A 90 -6.42 3.18 -14.37
N HIS A 91 -7.06 2.41 -15.26
CA HIS A 91 -8.32 1.72 -14.99
C HIS A 91 -8.11 0.36 -14.29
N LEU A 92 -8.72 0.14 -13.13
CA LEU A 92 -8.47 -1.03 -12.28
C LEU A 92 -9.42 -2.22 -12.54
N GLY A 93 -10.24 -2.14 -13.59
CA GLY A 93 -11.14 -3.22 -14.00
C GLY A 93 -12.15 -3.57 -12.90
N HIS A 94 -12.21 -4.84 -12.49
CA HIS A 94 -13.10 -5.30 -11.41
C HIS A 94 -12.80 -4.70 -10.03
N SER A 95 -11.68 -3.99 -9.87
CA SER A 95 -11.35 -3.28 -8.62
C SER A 95 -11.85 -1.84 -8.60
N GLU A 96 -12.52 -1.36 -9.65
CA GLU A 96 -13.23 -0.08 -9.60
C GLU A 96 -14.47 -0.19 -8.67
N LEU A 97 -14.94 0.96 -8.18
CA LEU A 97 -16.27 1.01 -7.56
C LEU A 97 -17.33 0.72 -8.64
N PRO A 98 -18.47 0.08 -8.29
CA PRO A 98 -19.60 0.01 -9.20
C PRO A 98 -19.91 1.43 -9.68
N SER A 99 -19.98 1.64 -11.00
CA SER A 99 -20.58 2.86 -11.52
C SER A 99 -22.03 2.87 -11.06
N ASP A 100 -22.44 3.87 -10.28
CA ASP A 100 -23.85 4.11 -9.98
C ASP A 100 -24.60 4.21 -11.32
N GLY A 101 -25.39 3.18 -11.63
CA GLY A 101 -26.25 3.11 -12.81
C GLY A 101 -27.62 3.68 -12.54
#